data_AF-A0A977K942-F1
#
_entry.id   AF-A0A977K942-F1
#
_cell.length_a   1.000
_cell.length_b   1.000
_cell.length_c   1.000
_cell.angle_alpha   90.00
_cell.angle_beta   90.00
_cell.angle_gamma   90.00
#
_symmetry.space_group_name_H-M   'P 1'
#
loop_
_entity.id
_entity.type
_entity.pdbx_description
1 polymer ?
#
loop_
_entity_poly.entity_id
_entity_poly.type
_entity_poly.pdbx_seq_one_letter_code
_entity_poly.pdbx_strand_id
1 'polypeptide(L)'
;MPKDFLRQIVNPTLLEFEIPAQVLIEIRKKIEAAENKYNFSAFGGDVKNLVKFLQSPEWKELVALFEAANAKVALIKILENAKEAYKDYPEVVKAIEEALKALEKGEEVKAITKLEELKKNVEKALEGKYPTRISENKVVVESDKLEAYIEEDSGEYKMKVEVRGTKVTATWEEAKKILQKAKELADALNPP
;
A
#
# COMPACT_ATOMS: atom_id res chain seq x y z
N MET A 1 2.55 32.28 18.76
CA MET A 1 1.67 32.34 17.57
C MET A 1 1.73 30.96 16.92
N PRO A 2 0.60 30.33 16.62
CA PRO A 2 0.59 28.99 16.03
C PRO A 2 1.24 29.01 14.65
N LYS A 3 1.84 27.88 14.23
CA LYS A 3 2.39 27.74 12.88
C LYS A 3 1.26 27.70 11.86
N ASP A 4 1.46 28.34 10.71
CA ASP A 4 0.53 28.26 9.59
C ASP A 4 0.60 26.89 8.90
N PHE A 5 -0.56 26.29 8.63
CA PHE A 5 -0.62 24.90 8.16
C PHE A 5 0.00 24.74 6.78
N LEU A 6 -0.42 25.53 5.78
CA LEU A 6 0.14 25.45 4.44
C LEU A 6 1.59 25.96 4.40
N ARG A 7 1.84 27.17 4.92
CA ARG A 7 3.13 27.85 4.69
C ARG A 7 4.27 27.27 5.52
N GLN A 8 4.00 26.87 6.75
CA GLN A 8 5.04 26.52 7.72
C GLN A 8 5.05 25.03 8.11
N ILE A 9 4.04 24.25 7.72
CA ILE A 9 4.01 22.80 7.93
C ILE A 9 4.06 22.08 6.59
N VAL A 10 3.04 22.24 5.74
CA VAL A 10 2.91 21.51 4.47
C VAL A 10 4.06 21.81 3.51
N ASN A 11 4.31 23.08 3.20
CA ASN A 11 5.29 23.45 2.18
C ASN A 11 6.71 22.95 2.51
N PRO A 12 7.25 23.15 3.73
CA PRO A 12 8.54 22.57 4.11
C PRO A 12 8.56 21.05 3.99
N THR A 13 7.51 20.36 4.48
CA THR A 13 7.45 18.90 4.43
C THR A 13 7.43 18.37 3.00
N LEU A 14 6.67 18.98 2.10
CA LEU A 14 6.60 18.54 0.70
C LEU A 14 7.93 18.65 -0.04
N LEU A 15 8.84 19.53 0.39
CA LEU A 15 10.18 19.67 -0.21
C LEU A 15 11.12 18.52 0.17
N GLU A 16 10.79 17.74 1.19
CA GLU A 16 11.56 16.56 1.62
C GLU A 16 11.29 15.32 0.75
N PHE A 17 10.30 15.38 -0.16
CA PHE A 17 9.86 14.24 -0.96
C PHE A 17 9.97 14.51 -2.46
N GLU A 18 10.33 13.48 -3.23
CA GLU A 18 10.36 13.53 -4.69
C GLU A 18 8.95 13.35 -5.28
N ILE A 19 8.12 14.39 -5.17
CA ILE A 19 6.76 14.42 -5.72
C ILE A 19 6.77 15.19 -7.05
N PRO A 20 6.10 14.69 -8.11
CA PRO A 20 6.02 15.41 -9.38
C PRO A 20 5.50 16.84 -9.22
N ALA A 21 6.13 17.80 -9.88
CA ALA A 21 5.84 19.23 -9.72
C ALA A 21 4.35 19.58 -9.95
N GLN A 22 3.72 18.94 -10.93
CA GLN A 22 2.29 19.11 -11.22
C GLN A 22 1.41 18.70 -10.02
N VAL A 23 1.74 17.57 -9.38
CA VAL A 23 1.04 17.07 -8.21
C VAL A 23 1.26 17.99 -7.01
N LEU A 24 2.49 18.49 -6.81
CA LEU A 24 2.78 19.46 -5.75
C LEU A 24 1.92 20.74 -5.88
N ILE A 25 1.75 21.25 -7.10
CA ILE A 25 0.90 22.42 -7.36
C ILE A 25 -0.56 22.11 -7.01
N GLU A 26 -1.06 20.94 -7.38
CA GLU A 26 -2.44 20.53 -7.08
C GLU A 26 -2.68 20.33 -5.58
N ILE A 27 -1.75 19.67 -4.87
CA ILE A 27 -1.80 19.50 -3.41
C ILE A 27 -1.87 20.88 -2.73
N ARG A 28 -0.98 21.81 -3.10
CA ARG A 28 -0.95 23.16 -2.53
C ARG A 28 -2.26 23.90 -2.79
N LYS A 29 -2.78 23.85 -4.02
CA LYS A 29 -4.06 24.49 -4.38
C LYS A 29 -5.23 23.93 -3.57
N LYS A 30 -5.31 22.60 -3.40
CA LYS A 30 -6.37 21.98 -2.60
C LYS A 30 -6.30 22.38 -1.13
N ILE A 31 -5.10 22.43 -0.55
CA ILE A 31 -4.90 22.83 0.85
C ILE A 31 -5.19 24.32 1.03
N GLU A 32 -4.77 25.18 0.11
CA GLU A 32 -5.08 26.62 0.13
C GLU A 32 -6.59 26.86 0.04
N ALA A 33 -7.29 26.15 -0.85
CA ALA A 33 -8.74 26.23 -0.95
C ALA A 33 -9.44 25.77 0.34
N ALA A 34 -8.93 24.71 0.98
CA ALA A 34 -9.43 24.23 2.25
C ALA A 34 -9.16 25.23 3.40
N GLU A 35 -7.96 25.80 3.48
CA GLU A 35 -7.61 26.84 4.47
C GLU A 35 -8.57 28.02 4.40
N ASN A 36 -8.85 28.49 3.19
CA ASN A 36 -9.79 29.59 2.97
C ASN A 36 -11.24 29.19 3.31
N LYS A 37 -11.68 27.99 2.91
CA LYS A 37 -13.05 27.51 3.15
C LYS A 37 -13.35 27.27 4.62
N TYR A 38 -12.42 26.66 5.34
CA TYR A 38 -12.58 26.26 6.73
C TYR A 38 -12.00 27.28 7.71
N ASN A 39 -11.28 28.29 7.22
CA ASN A 39 -10.68 29.38 7.99
C ASN A 39 -9.75 28.91 9.13
N PHE A 40 -8.79 28.04 8.79
CA PHE A 40 -7.81 27.51 9.76
C PHE A 40 -6.38 28.03 9.58
N SER A 41 -6.17 29.06 8.75
CA SER A 41 -4.86 29.73 8.67
C SER A 41 -4.51 30.40 9.99
N ALA A 42 -3.21 30.41 10.33
CA ALA A 42 -2.70 31.15 11.48
C ALA A 42 -2.73 32.67 11.26
N PHE A 43 -2.91 33.13 10.02
CA PHE A 43 -2.97 34.54 9.63
C PHE A 43 -4.42 35.03 9.50
N GLY A 44 -5.11 35.19 10.62
CA GLY A 44 -6.46 35.75 10.67
C GLY A 44 -7.59 34.71 10.71
N GLY A 45 -7.26 33.42 10.80
CA GLY A 45 -8.20 32.33 11.06
C GLY A 45 -8.05 31.74 12.47
N ASP A 46 -8.60 30.54 12.66
CA ASP A 46 -8.49 29.76 13.88
C ASP A 46 -8.04 28.33 13.56
N VAL A 47 -6.83 27.96 13.99
CA VAL A 47 -6.22 26.64 13.76
C VAL A 47 -7.08 25.48 14.26
N LYS A 48 -7.97 25.72 15.23
CA LYS A 48 -8.93 24.71 15.71
C LYS A 48 -9.90 24.26 14.61
N ASN A 49 -10.14 25.10 13.60
CA ASN A 49 -10.96 24.73 12.45
C ASN A 49 -10.32 23.67 11.56
N LEU A 50 -9.04 23.33 11.73
CA LEU A 50 -8.41 22.20 11.05
C LEU A 50 -9.18 20.90 11.27
N VAL A 51 -9.81 20.73 12.44
CA VAL A 51 -10.68 19.59 12.75
C VAL A 51 -11.80 19.44 11.72
N LYS A 52 -12.42 20.56 11.30
CA LYS A 52 -13.50 20.55 10.29
C LYS A 52 -13.00 20.10 8.94
N PHE A 53 -11.79 20.53 8.56
CA PHE A 53 -11.16 20.07 7.33
C PHE A 53 -10.87 18.57 7.37
N LEU A 54 -10.25 18.04 8.43
CA LEU A 54 -9.93 16.61 8.54
C LEU A 54 -11.17 15.70 8.52
N GLN A 55 -12.35 16.23 8.86
CA GLN A 55 -13.62 15.50 8.82
C GLN A 55 -14.39 15.71 7.49
N SER A 56 -13.87 16.52 6.59
CA SER A 56 -14.56 16.94 5.37
C SER A 56 -14.38 15.99 4.18
N PRO A 57 -15.24 16.09 3.15
CA PRO A 57 -15.02 15.45 1.86
C PRO A 57 -13.70 15.89 1.19
N GLU A 58 -13.30 17.15 1.32
CA GLU A 58 -12.07 17.68 0.73
C GLU A 58 -10.82 17.01 1.30
N TRP A 59 -10.85 16.61 2.58
CA TRP A 59 -9.79 15.80 3.16
C TRP A 59 -9.67 14.43 2.47
N LYS A 60 -10.81 13.77 2.18
CA LYS A 60 -10.79 12.48 1.47
C LYS A 60 -10.24 12.62 0.05
N GLU A 61 -10.58 13.71 -0.64
CA GLU A 61 -10.00 14.02 -1.95
C GLU A 61 -8.49 14.26 -1.87
N LEU A 62 -8.03 14.95 -0.83
CA LEU A 62 -6.60 15.18 -0.62
C LEU A 62 -5.87 13.86 -0.37
N VAL A 63 -6.41 12.99 0.49
CA VAL A 63 -5.88 11.64 0.73
C VAL A 63 -5.77 10.87 -0.58
N ALA A 64 -6.83 10.84 -1.39
CA ALA A 64 -6.83 10.16 -2.68
C ALA A 64 -5.77 10.72 -3.66
N LEU A 65 -5.54 12.03 -3.65
CA LEU A 65 -4.48 12.66 -4.45
C LEU A 65 -3.08 12.20 -4.01
N PHE A 66 -2.81 12.15 -2.70
CA PHE A 66 -1.55 11.64 -2.17
C PHE A 66 -1.36 10.14 -2.46
N GLU A 67 -2.42 9.35 -2.39
CA GLU A 67 -2.37 7.92 -2.74
C GLU A 67 -2.09 7.71 -4.24
N ALA A 68 -2.77 8.44 -5.12
CA ALA A 68 -2.56 8.36 -6.57
C ALA A 68 -1.14 8.76 -7.00
N ALA A 69 -0.52 9.67 -6.24
CA ALA A 69 0.85 10.11 -6.46
C ALA A 69 1.92 9.26 -5.75
N ASN A 70 1.52 8.17 -5.09
CA ASN A 70 2.39 7.34 -4.26
C ASN A 70 3.16 8.15 -3.18
N ALA A 71 2.57 9.24 -2.71
CA ALA A 71 3.17 10.24 -1.82
C ALA A 71 2.58 10.21 -0.41
N LYS A 72 1.89 9.13 -0.02
CA LYS A 72 1.20 9.01 1.27
C LYS A 72 2.11 9.23 2.48
N VAL A 73 3.38 8.85 2.39
CA VAL A 73 4.39 9.11 3.44
C VAL A 73 4.53 10.61 3.72
N ALA A 74 4.46 11.46 2.68
CA ALA A 74 4.48 12.90 2.85
C ALA A 74 3.24 13.40 3.59
N LEU A 75 2.06 12.85 3.32
CA LEU A 75 0.83 13.19 4.03
C LEU A 75 0.91 12.82 5.52
N ILE A 76 1.43 11.62 5.83
CA ILE A 76 1.68 11.19 7.20
C ILE A 76 2.63 12.18 7.88
N LYS A 77 3.74 12.54 7.23
CA LYS A 77 4.71 13.48 7.78
C LYS A 77 4.13 14.86 8.03
N ILE A 78 3.26 15.35 7.14
CA ILE A 78 2.51 16.61 7.32
C ILE A 78 1.66 16.54 8.59
N LEU A 79 0.91 15.45 8.77
CA LEU A 79 0.07 15.25 9.95
C LEU A 79 0.90 15.16 11.24
N GLU A 80 2.02 14.45 11.24
CA GLU A 80 2.95 14.40 12.39
C GLU A 80 3.49 15.79 12.75
N ASN A 81 3.96 16.54 11.76
CA ASN A 81 4.48 17.90 11.96
C ASN A 81 3.39 18.85 12.45
N ALA A 82 2.15 18.70 11.95
CA ALA A 82 1.00 19.45 12.42
C ALA A 82 0.62 19.10 13.87
N LYS A 83 0.67 17.81 14.24
CA LYS A 83 0.41 17.36 15.61
C LYS A 83 1.38 18.01 16.61
N GLU A 84 2.67 18.03 16.30
CA GLU A 84 3.67 18.69 17.16
C GLU A 84 3.46 20.21 17.21
N ALA A 85 3.18 20.84 16.06
CA ALA A 85 2.96 22.28 15.98
C ALA A 85 1.70 22.75 16.73
N TYR A 86 0.70 21.87 16.88
CA TYR A 86 -0.58 22.16 17.52
C TYR A 86 -0.80 21.39 18.82
N LYS A 87 0.26 20.94 19.49
CA LYS A 87 0.19 20.17 20.74
C LYS A 87 -0.62 20.83 21.86
N ASP A 88 -0.69 22.16 21.87
CA ASP A 88 -1.44 22.95 22.85
C ASP A 88 -2.97 22.99 22.55
N TYR A 89 -3.42 22.35 21.46
CA TYR A 89 -4.82 22.25 21.04
C TYR A 89 -5.27 20.78 21.03
N PRO A 90 -5.73 20.23 22.17
CA PRO A 90 -6.07 18.80 22.30
C PRO A 90 -7.09 18.30 21.28
N GLU A 91 -8.07 19.12 20.91
CA GLU A 91 -9.08 18.80 19.90
C GLU A 91 -8.48 18.61 18.50
N VAL A 92 -7.46 19.39 18.16
CA VAL A 92 -6.75 19.30 16.88
C VAL A 92 -5.85 18.08 16.88
N VAL A 93 -5.09 17.86 17.96
CA VAL A 93 -4.23 16.69 18.14
C VAL A 93 -5.05 15.40 17.99
N LYS A 94 -6.19 15.31 18.65
CA LYS A 94 -7.07 14.14 18.57
C LYS A 94 -7.56 13.90 17.14
N ALA A 95 -7.99 14.94 16.44
CA ALA A 95 -8.45 14.81 15.05
C ALA A 95 -7.32 14.35 14.11
N ILE A 96 -6.09 14.83 14.32
CA ILE A 96 -4.91 14.38 13.57
C ILE A 96 -4.59 12.91 13.86
N GLU A 97 -4.66 12.46 15.11
CA GLU A 97 -4.44 11.06 15.47
C GLU A 97 -5.50 10.12 14.85
N GLU A 98 -6.75 10.56 14.80
CA GLU A 98 -7.82 9.82 14.12
C GLU A 98 -7.55 9.73 12.61
N ALA A 99 -7.09 10.82 11.99
CA ALA A 99 -6.71 10.83 10.58
C ALA A 99 -5.52 9.90 10.29
N LEU A 100 -4.47 9.93 11.12
CA LEU A 100 -3.31 9.02 11.02
C LEU A 100 -3.74 7.55 11.12
N LYS A 101 -4.54 7.19 12.12
CA LYS A 101 -5.06 5.82 12.28
C LYS A 101 -5.92 5.38 11.10
N ALA A 102 -6.71 6.29 10.51
CA ALA A 102 -7.50 5.98 9.34
C ALA A 102 -6.63 5.69 8.10
N LEU A 103 -5.52 6.42 7.95
CA LEU A 103 -4.54 6.16 6.89
C LEU A 103 -3.88 4.78 7.07
N GLU A 104 -3.51 4.39 8.29
CA GLU A 104 -2.94 3.07 8.59
C GLU A 104 -3.95 1.94 8.34
N LYS A 105 -5.16 2.04 8.88
CA LYS A 105 -6.22 1.02 8.66
C LYS A 105 -6.59 0.84 7.19
N GLY A 106 -6.60 1.92 6.41
CA GLY A 106 -6.84 1.84 4.98
C GLY A 106 -5.78 0.99 4.25
N GLU A 107 -4.55 0.98 4.75
CA GLU A 107 -3.44 0.16 4.23
C GLU A 107 -3.61 -1.32 4.55
N GLU A 108 -3.96 -1.64 5.80
CA GLU A 108 -4.22 -3.02 6.23
C GLU A 108 -5.36 -3.64 5.41
N VAL A 109 -6.47 -2.92 5.23
CA VAL A 109 -7.61 -3.40 4.44
C VAL A 109 -7.24 -3.61 2.98
N LYS A 110 -6.46 -2.69 2.38
CA LYS A 110 -5.99 -2.82 0.99
C LYS A 110 -5.04 -4.02 0.83
N ALA A 111 -4.11 -4.21 1.77
CA ALA A 111 -3.17 -5.34 1.75
C ALA A 111 -3.89 -6.69 1.88
N ILE A 112 -4.85 -6.80 2.81
CA ILE A 112 -5.68 -7.99 2.98
C ILE A 112 -6.48 -8.28 1.69
N THR A 113 -7.09 -7.24 1.09
CA THR A 113 -7.88 -7.41 -0.14
C THR A 113 -7.01 -7.92 -1.30
N LYS A 114 -5.80 -7.36 -1.49
CA LYS A 114 -4.86 -7.84 -2.50
C LYS A 114 -4.43 -9.30 -2.27
N LEU A 115 -4.14 -9.68 -1.02
CA LEU A 115 -3.75 -11.06 -0.70
C LEU A 115 -4.89 -12.07 -0.95
N GLU A 116 -6.14 -11.70 -0.66
CA GLU A 116 -7.30 -12.53 -0.97
C GLU A 116 -7.55 -12.65 -2.48
N GLU A 117 -7.36 -11.57 -3.24
CA GLU A 117 -7.43 -11.60 -4.71
C GLU A 117 -6.33 -12.49 -5.30
N LEU A 118 -5.09 -12.37 -4.81
CA LEU A 118 -3.98 -13.22 -5.20
C LEU A 118 -4.27 -14.70 -4.89
N LYS A 119 -4.77 -15.00 -3.69
CA LYS A 119 -5.15 -16.35 -3.28
C LYS A 119 -6.19 -16.94 -4.23
N LYS A 120 -7.23 -16.17 -4.58
CA LYS A 120 -8.27 -16.58 -5.53
C LYS A 120 -7.71 -16.86 -6.92
N ASN A 121 -6.73 -16.07 -7.38
CA ASN A 121 -6.07 -16.29 -8.66
C ASN A 121 -5.23 -17.57 -8.65
N VAL A 122 -4.50 -17.84 -7.57
CA VAL A 122 -3.74 -19.08 -7.38
C VAL A 122 -4.66 -20.29 -7.34
N GLU A 123 -5.76 -20.22 -6.59
CA GLU A 123 -6.77 -21.29 -6.53
C GLU A 123 -7.35 -21.62 -7.90
N LYS A 124 -7.67 -20.59 -8.69
CA LYS A 124 -8.15 -20.77 -10.08
C LYS A 124 -7.09 -21.41 -10.97
N ALA A 125 -5.84 -20.95 -10.90
CA ALA A 125 -4.74 -21.48 -11.70
C ALA A 125 -4.46 -22.96 -11.38
N LEU A 126 -4.72 -23.37 -10.14
CA LEU A 126 -4.55 -24.75 -9.65
C LEU A 126 -5.84 -25.58 -9.72
N GLU A 127 -6.90 -25.06 -10.35
CA GLU A 127 -8.21 -25.70 -10.49
C GLU A 127 -8.81 -26.15 -9.14
N GLY A 128 -8.46 -25.49 -8.04
CA GLY A 128 -8.91 -25.83 -6.68
C GLY A 128 -8.40 -27.19 -6.16
N LYS A 129 -7.42 -27.82 -6.83
CA LYS A 129 -6.93 -29.17 -6.48
C LYS A 129 -5.93 -29.19 -5.33
N TYR A 130 -5.37 -28.04 -4.99
CA TYR A 130 -4.33 -27.91 -3.98
C TYR A 130 -4.77 -26.95 -2.88
N PRO A 131 -4.55 -27.28 -1.61
CA PRO A 131 -4.89 -26.40 -0.51
C PRO A 131 -4.01 -25.15 -0.53
N THR A 132 -4.66 -24.00 -0.34
CA THR A 132 -4.08 -22.67 -0.44
C THR A 132 -4.38 -21.89 0.83
N ARG A 133 -3.37 -21.19 1.35
CA ARG A 133 -3.50 -20.33 2.52
C ARG A 133 -2.71 -19.05 2.34
N ILE A 134 -3.14 -18.00 3.05
CA ILE A 134 -2.34 -16.79 3.21
C ILE A 134 -1.48 -16.97 4.45
N SER A 135 -0.21 -16.61 4.33
CA SER A 135 0.73 -16.57 5.46
C SER A 135 1.59 -15.33 5.31
N GLU A 136 1.59 -14.45 6.31
CA GLU A 136 2.32 -13.18 6.25
C GLU A 136 1.87 -12.34 5.05
N ASN A 137 2.74 -12.18 4.05
CA ASN A 137 2.55 -11.41 2.82
C ASN A 137 2.53 -12.29 1.56
N LYS A 138 2.31 -13.60 1.71
CA LYS A 138 2.39 -14.57 0.61
C LYS A 138 1.22 -15.54 0.59
N VAL A 139 0.91 -16.02 -0.61
CA VAL A 139 0.03 -17.17 -0.82
C VAL A 139 0.89 -18.42 -0.85
N VAL A 140 0.52 -19.39 -0.01
CA VAL A 140 1.21 -20.65 0.17
C VAL A 140 0.32 -21.77 -0.34
N VAL A 141 0.87 -22.60 -1.21
CA VAL A 141 0.32 -23.87 -1.69
C VAL A 141 1.15 -24.97 -1.04
N GLU A 142 0.53 -25.88 -0.30
CA GLU A 142 1.28 -26.89 0.45
C GLU A 142 0.58 -28.25 0.40
N SER A 143 1.20 -29.21 -0.29
CA SER A 143 0.68 -30.57 -0.45
C SER A 143 1.82 -31.59 -0.51
N ASP A 144 1.46 -32.87 -0.57
CA ASP A 144 2.39 -33.99 -0.79
C ASP A 144 3.13 -33.93 -2.13
N LYS A 145 2.55 -33.26 -3.14
CA LYS A 145 3.05 -33.24 -4.53
C LYS A 145 3.58 -31.89 -4.99
N LEU A 146 3.14 -30.80 -4.35
CA LEU A 146 3.42 -29.44 -4.75
C LEU A 146 3.54 -28.55 -3.52
N GLU A 147 4.64 -27.80 -3.47
CA GLU A 147 4.85 -26.71 -2.54
C GLU A 147 5.13 -25.44 -3.36
N ALA A 148 4.38 -24.37 -3.14
CA ALA A 148 4.59 -23.11 -3.82
C ALA A 148 4.37 -21.91 -2.91
N TYR A 149 5.18 -20.88 -3.09
CA TYR A 149 5.09 -19.59 -2.40
C TYR A 149 5.01 -18.49 -3.44
N ILE A 150 3.97 -17.67 -3.37
CA ILE A 150 3.72 -16.57 -4.30
C ILE A 150 3.61 -15.27 -3.50
N GLU A 151 4.48 -14.32 -3.82
CA GLU A 151 4.49 -12.95 -3.31
C GLU A 151 4.22 -12.01 -4.48
N GLU A 152 3.35 -11.01 -4.28
CA GLU A 152 3.18 -9.90 -5.22
C GLU A 152 3.78 -8.64 -4.59
N ASP A 153 4.74 -8.02 -5.28
CA ASP A 153 5.29 -6.73 -4.92
C ASP A 153 5.17 -5.79 -6.11
N SER A 154 4.37 -4.74 -5.97
CA SER A 154 4.27 -3.65 -6.94
C SER A 154 3.97 -4.08 -8.39
N GLY A 155 3.23 -5.19 -8.56
CA GLY A 155 2.86 -5.76 -9.86
C GLY A 155 3.81 -6.83 -10.38
N GLU A 156 4.92 -7.08 -9.68
CA GLU A 156 5.82 -8.21 -9.94
C GLU A 156 5.48 -9.39 -9.05
N TYR A 157 5.62 -10.62 -9.57
CA TYR A 157 5.34 -11.85 -8.85
C TYR A 157 6.63 -12.61 -8.58
N LYS A 158 6.94 -12.80 -7.30
CA LYS A 158 8.03 -13.68 -6.88
C LYS A 158 7.46 -15.04 -6.52
N MET A 159 7.98 -16.07 -7.18
CA MET A 159 7.51 -17.43 -7.01
C MET A 159 8.64 -18.37 -6.60
N LYS A 160 8.38 -19.20 -5.60
CA LYS A 160 9.18 -20.40 -5.32
C LYS A 160 8.28 -21.62 -5.51
N VAL A 161 8.70 -22.57 -6.32
CA VAL A 161 7.92 -23.77 -6.64
C VAL A 161 8.78 -25.02 -6.45
N GLU A 162 8.23 -26.03 -5.78
CA GLU A 162 8.82 -27.35 -5.61
C GLU A 162 7.78 -28.42 -5.97
N VAL A 163 8.14 -29.29 -6.91
CA VAL A 163 7.29 -30.41 -7.34
C VAL A 163 7.91 -31.71 -6.84
N ARG A 164 7.12 -32.50 -6.11
CA ARG A 164 7.54 -33.76 -5.49
C ARG A 164 6.74 -34.92 -6.07
N GLY A 165 7.41 -36.05 -6.30
CA GLY A 165 6.72 -37.26 -6.72
C GLY A 165 7.66 -38.38 -7.14
N THR A 166 7.12 -39.61 -7.14
CA THR A 166 7.79 -40.79 -7.66
C THR A 166 6.89 -41.45 -8.69
N LYS A 167 7.44 -41.77 -9.86
CA LYS A 167 6.71 -42.45 -10.92
C LYS A 167 7.51 -43.65 -11.41
N VAL A 168 6.92 -44.83 -11.31
CA VAL A 168 7.42 -46.04 -11.97
C VAL A 168 7.07 -45.93 -13.45
N THR A 169 8.04 -46.19 -14.32
CA THR A 169 7.86 -46.14 -15.78
C THR A 169 8.16 -47.51 -16.37
N ALA A 170 7.44 -47.89 -17.42
CA ALA A 170 7.60 -49.19 -18.07
C ALA A 170 8.73 -49.16 -19.11
N THR A 171 9.07 -47.97 -19.61
CA THR A 171 10.07 -47.78 -20.68
C THR A 171 10.94 -46.55 -20.44
N TRP A 172 12.13 -46.55 -21.03
CA TRP A 172 13.04 -45.40 -21.01
C TRP A 172 12.43 -44.14 -21.65
N GLU A 173 11.60 -44.30 -22.68
CA GLU A 173 10.99 -43.16 -23.37
C GLU A 173 9.99 -42.41 -22.47
N GLU A 174 9.30 -43.12 -21.58
CA GLU A 174 8.45 -42.49 -20.55
C GLU A 174 9.27 -41.74 -19.51
N ALA A 175 10.40 -42.31 -19.05
CA ALA A 175 11.30 -41.65 -18.11
C ALA A 175 11.89 -40.36 -18.70
N LYS A 176 12.30 -40.39 -19.98
CA LYS A 176 12.83 -39.24 -20.70
C LYS A 176 11.82 -38.08 -20.76
N LYS A 177 10.54 -38.36 -21.01
CA LYS A 177 9.48 -37.33 -21.04
C LYS A 177 9.31 -36.63 -19.68
N ILE A 178 9.46 -37.37 -18.57
CA ILE A 178 9.38 -36.78 -17.22
C ILE A 178 10.58 -35.87 -16.95
N LEU A 179 11.79 -36.33 -17.29
CA LEU A 179 13.01 -35.54 -17.14
C LEU A 179 12.99 -34.25 -17.98
N GLN A 180 12.44 -34.31 -19.20
CA GLN A 180 12.28 -33.12 -20.05
C GLN A 180 11.36 -32.10 -19.40
N LYS A 181 10.21 -32.51 -18.86
CA LYS A 181 9.30 -31.60 -18.14
C LYS A 181 9.93 -31.01 -16.88
N ALA A 182 10.69 -31.81 -16.14
CA ALA A 182 11.41 -31.33 -14.96
C ALA A 182 12.47 -30.28 -15.33
N LYS A 183 13.19 -30.49 -16.44
CA LYS A 183 14.13 -29.52 -16.99
C LYS A 183 13.45 -28.23 -17.42
N GLU A 184 12.37 -28.32 -18.20
CA GLU A 184 11.58 -27.15 -18.64
C GLU A 184 11.11 -26.30 -17.46
N LEU A 185 10.65 -26.95 -16.37
CA LEU A 185 10.28 -26.25 -15.15
C LEU A 185 11.49 -25.58 -14.47
N ALA A 186 12.63 -26.28 -14.37
CA ALA A 186 13.83 -25.73 -13.75
C ALA A 186 14.36 -24.49 -14.51
N ASP A 187 14.41 -24.58 -15.84
CA ASP A 187 14.84 -23.48 -16.72
C ASP A 187 13.87 -22.29 -16.64
N ALA A 188 12.57 -22.54 -16.45
CA ALA A 188 11.57 -21.48 -16.28
C ALA A 188 11.67 -20.78 -14.91
N LEU A 189 12.07 -21.49 -13.85
CA LEU A 189 12.21 -20.94 -12.50
C LEU A 189 13.54 -20.18 -12.31
N ASN A 190 14.59 -20.56 -13.03
CA ASN A 190 15.89 -19.90 -13.01
C ASN A 190 16.37 -19.67 -14.45
N PRO A 191 15.86 -18.63 -15.13
CA PRO A 191 16.32 -18.31 -16.47
C PRO A 191 17.82 -17.95 -16.47
N PRO A 192 18.56 -18.29 -17.54
CA PRO A 192 20.01 -18.06 -17.65
C PRO A 192 20.41 -16.58 -17.69
#